data_AF-A0A9R0T0J8-F1
#
_entry.id   AF-A0A9R0T0J8-F1
#
_cell.length_a   1.000
_cell.length_b   1.000
_cell.length_c   1.000
_cell.angle_alpha   90.00
_cell.angle_beta   90.00
_cell.angle_gamma   90.00
#
_symmetry.space_group_name_H-M   'P 1'
#
loop_
_entity.id
_entity.type
_entity.pdbx_description
1 polymer ?
#
loop_
_entity_poly.entity_id
_entity_poly.type
_entity_poly.pdbx_seq_one_letter_code
_entity_poly.pdbx_strand_id
1 'polypeptide(L)'
;MWHEARRSERKVHDLMDGARRRAQRRYAYLARRRGDPHQSLQVSGARCRVHRDDSLYQATEDQQGLIPWNGKQDILIDRFDGRALLDFIRDSSPRSFQTQEKSEEEEELEDFVNFERYRDLIKHRRRGCRF
;
A
#
# COMPACT_ATOMS: atom_id res chain seq x y z
N MET A 1 4.67 7.14 56.80
CA MET A 1 5.06 8.21 55.86
C MET A 1 6.35 7.91 55.07
N TRP A 2 7.51 7.62 55.69
CA TRP A 2 8.76 7.38 54.92
C TRP A 2 8.78 6.08 54.07
N HIS A 3 8.21 4.99 54.58
CA HIS A 3 8.17 3.71 53.83
C HIS A 3 7.33 3.79 52.55
N GLU A 4 6.24 4.56 52.57
CA GLU A 4 5.38 4.78 51.40
C GLU A 4 6.08 5.64 50.35
N ALA A 5 6.81 6.67 50.79
CA ALA A 5 7.65 7.49 49.91
C ALA A 5 8.76 6.67 49.24
N ARG A 6 9.45 5.78 49.96
CA ARG A 6 10.41 4.84 49.35
C ARG A 6 9.77 3.86 48.37
N ARG A 7 8.52 3.43 48.65
CA ARG A 7 7.81 2.48 47.80
C ARG A 7 7.35 3.15 46.49
N SER A 8 6.91 4.40 46.53
CA SER A 8 6.58 5.19 45.34
C SER A 8 7.84 5.53 44.53
N GLU A 9 8.93 5.91 45.18
CA GLU A 9 10.22 6.20 44.53
C GLU A 9 10.78 5.00 43.76
N ARG A 10 10.74 3.80 44.35
CA ARG A 10 11.12 2.55 43.67
C ARG A 10 10.25 2.28 42.46
N LYS A 11 8.94 2.46 42.59
CA LYS A 11 7.99 2.25 41.49
C LYS A 11 8.24 3.20 40.31
N VAL A 12 8.60 4.45 40.59
CA VAL A 12 8.96 5.43 39.55
C VAL A 12 10.26 5.03 38.85
N HIS A 13 11.29 4.61 39.61
CA HIS A 13 12.54 4.11 39.02
C HIS A 13 12.33 2.89 38.13
N ASP A 14 11.57 1.90 38.60
CA ASP A 14 11.24 0.71 37.81
C ASP A 14 10.49 1.07 36.51
N LEU A 15 9.58 2.05 36.58
CA LEU A 15 8.86 2.55 35.42
C LEU A 15 9.80 3.24 34.42
N MET A 16 10.73 4.06 34.90
CA MET A 16 11.73 4.76 34.10
C MET A 16 12.71 3.78 33.45
N ASP A 17 13.20 2.79 34.19
CA ASP A 17 14.07 1.74 33.66
C ASP A 17 13.34 0.85 32.65
N GLY A 18 12.05 0.57 32.91
CA GLY A 18 11.17 -0.09 31.97
C GLY A 18 10.99 0.72 30.69
N ALA A 19 10.78 2.03 30.80
CA ALA A 19 10.63 2.95 29.67
C ALA A 19 11.94 3.05 28.86
N ARG A 20 13.09 3.17 29.53
CA ARG A 20 14.41 3.19 28.91
C ARG A 20 14.70 1.90 28.14
N ARG A 21 14.46 0.74 28.75
CA ARG A 21 14.62 -0.56 28.08
C ARG A 21 13.68 -0.71 26.88
N ARG A 22 12.42 -0.23 26.98
CA ARG A 22 11.48 -0.20 25.85
C ARG A 22 11.98 0.72 24.72
N ALA A 23 12.48 1.91 25.05
CA ALA A 23 13.02 2.85 24.08
C ALA A 23 14.25 2.28 23.36
N GLN A 24 15.15 1.62 24.08
CA GLN A 24 16.31 0.93 23.50
C GLN A 24 15.92 -0.21 22.55
N ARG A 25 14.94 -1.06 22.94
CA ARG A 25 14.42 -2.11 22.05
C ARG A 25 13.79 -1.53 20.79
N ARG A 26 12.98 -0.48 20.92
CA ARG A 26 12.39 0.23 19.77
C ARG A 26 13.47 0.82 18.86
N TYR A 27 14.49 1.45 19.44
CA TYR A 27 15.62 1.99 18.67
C TYR A 27 16.35 0.89 17.91
N ALA A 28 16.69 -0.23 18.56
CA ALA A 28 17.36 -1.36 17.92
C ALA A 28 16.51 -2.00 16.80
N TYR A 29 15.20 -2.14 17.01
CA TYR A 29 14.26 -2.62 16.00
C TYR A 29 14.19 -1.71 14.78
N LEU A 30 14.05 -0.39 15.00
CA LEU A 30 14.01 0.59 13.92
C LEU A 30 15.36 0.72 13.20
N ALA A 31 16.48 0.62 13.92
CA ALA A 31 17.81 0.61 13.33
C ALA A 31 18.02 -0.61 12.42
N ARG A 32 17.56 -1.80 12.82
CA ARG A 32 17.54 -3.00 11.96
C ARG A 32 16.69 -2.81 10.71
N ARG A 33 15.53 -2.15 10.81
CA ARG A 33 14.65 -1.85 9.66
C ARG A 33 15.16 -0.72 8.75
N ARG A 34 16.18 0.05 9.16
CA ARG A 34 16.81 1.07 8.29
C ARG A 34 17.78 0.46 7.26
N GLY A 35 18.06 -0.85 7.35
CA GLY A 35 18.82 -1.61 6.35
C GLY A 35 18.05 -1.84 5.04
N ASP A 36 18.58 -2.73 4.22
CA ASP A 36 17.99 -3.09 2.93
C ASP A 36 16.55 -3.62 3.09
N PRO A 37 15.53 -3.00 2.44
CA PRO A 37 14.15 -3.47 2.46
C PRO A 37 13.99 -4.96 2.16
N HIS A 38 14.85 -5.54 1.32
CA HIS A 38 14.83 -6.96 0.99
C HIS A 38 15.12 -7.86 2.20
N GLN A 39 15.87 -7.40 3.20
CA GLN A 39 16.14 -8.16 4.44
C GLN A 39 14.90 -8.29 5.35
N SER A 40 13.87 -7.49 5.10
CA SER A 40 12.59 -7.55 5.84
C SER A 40 11.51 -8.38 5.15
N LEU A 41 11.76 -8.81 3.91
CA LEU A 41 10.84 -9.66 3.17
C LEU A 41 10.83 -11.06 3.77
N GLN A 42 9.74 -11.43 4.43
CA GLN A 42 9.52 -12.80 4.88
C GLN A 42 8.57 -13.48 3.90
N VAL A 43 9.10 -14.45 3.15
CA VAL A 43 8.28 -15.33 2.31
C VAL A 43 7.91 -16.53 3.15
N SER A 44 6.61 -16.73 3.38
CA SER A 44 6.07 -17.92 4.02
C SER A 44 5.16 -18.63 3.02
N GLY A 45 5.15 -19.96 3.05
CA GLY A 45 4.37 -20.78 2.13
C GLY A 45 3.80 -22.00 2.84
N ALA A 46 2.58 -22.39 2.44
CA ALA A 46 1.95 -23.63 2.85
C ALA A 46 1.86 -24.58 1.64
N ARG A 47 1.84 -25.89 1.90
CA ARG A 47 1.61 -26.87 0.84
C ARG A 47 0.18 -26.73 0.33
N CYS A 48 0.03 -26.27 -0.90
CA CYS A 48 -1.23 -26.27 -1.63
C CYS A 48 -1.27 -27.48 -2.57
N ARG A 49 -2.42 -28.14 -2.69
CA ARG A 49 -2.66 -29.10 -3.77
C ARG A 49 -3.08 -28.30 -5.01
N VAL A 50 -2.28 -28.36 -6.06
CA VAL A 50 -2.65 -27.76 -7.34
C VAL A 50 -3.77 -28.61 -7.94
N HIS A 51 -4.98 -28.07 -8.00
CA HIS A 51 -6.07 -28.69 -8.74
C HIS A 51 -6.08 -28.10 -10.15
N ARG A 52 -5.85 -28.95 -11.15
CA ARG A 52 -5.97 -28.59 -12.55
C ARG A 52 -7.39 -28.92 -13.00
N ASP A 53 -8.11 -27.90 -13.41
CA ASP A 53 -9.43 -28.06 -14.01
C ASP A 53 -9.29 -27.79 -15.51
N ASP A 54 -9.21 -28.87 -16.29
CA ASP A 54 -9.10 -28.79 -17.75
C ASP A 54 -10.34 -28.15 -18.39
N SER A 55 -11.52 -28.27 -17.75
CA SER A 55 -12.75 -27.64 -18.24
C SER A 55 -12.70 -26.13 -18.07
N LEU A 56 -12.20 -25.65 -16.92
CA LEU A 56 -11.99 -24.22 -16.67
C LEU A 56 -10.90 -23.65 -17.58
N TYR A 57 -9.83 -24.41 -17.82
CA TYR A 57 -8.79 -24.05 -18.78
C TYR A 57 -9.39 -23.87 -20.18
N GLN A 58 -10.12 -24.89 -20.68
CA GLN A 58 -10.71 -24.82 -22.01
C GLN A 58 -11.74 -23.70 -22.13
N ALA A 59 -12.56 -23.46 -21.11
CA ALA A 59 -13.51 -22.34 -21.10
C ALA A 59 -12.82 -20.97 -21.16
N THR A 60 -11.62 -20.87 -20.60
CA THR A 60 -10.78 -19.65 -20.65
C THR A 60 -10.18 -19.47 -22.04
N GLU A 61 -9.64 -20.54 -22.64
CA GLU A 61 -9.11 -20.55 -24.01
C GLU A 61 -10.20 -20.20 -25.03
N ASP A 62 -11.40 -20.74 -24.84
CA ASP A 62 -12.59 -20.46 -25.66
C ASP A 62 -13.21 -19.08 -25.37
N GLN A 63 -12.64 -18.31 -24.44
CA GLN A 63 -13.12 -16.98 -24.03
C GLN A 63 -14.59 -16.95 -23.57
N GLN A 64 -15.13 -18.07 -23.07
CA GLN A 64 -16.52 -18.18 -22.62
C GLN A 64 -16.85 -17.25 -21.43
N GLY A 65 -15.82 -16.78 -20.72
CA GLY A 65 -15.94 -15.83 -19.63
C GLY A 65 -16.14 -14.37 -20.07
N LEU A 66 -15.95 -14.07 -21.35
CA LEU A 66 -15.91 -12.70 -21.85
C LEU A 66 -17.23 -12.29 -22.50
N ILE A 67 -17.61 -11.03 -22.30
CA ILE A 67 -18.79 -10.40 -22.90
C ILE A 67 -18.42 -9.11 -23.64
N PRO A 68 -19.14 -8.73 -24.71
CA PRO A 68 -18.95 -7.44 -25.37
C PRO A 68 -19.24 -6.27 -24.43
N TRP A 69 -18.33 -5.31 -24.37
CA TRP A 69 -18.50 -4.11 -23.57
C TRP A 69 -19.28 -3.04 -24.36
N ASN A 70 -20.41 -2.58 -23.83
CA ASN A 70 -21.22 -1.50 -24.40
C ASN A 70 -21.62 -1.74 -25.87
N GLY A 71 -21.90 -3.00 -26.24
CA GLY A 71 -22.26 -3.39 -27.60
C GLY A 71 -21.11 -3.37 -28.62
N LYS A 72 -19.87 -3.08 -28.18
CA LYS A 72 -18.66 -3.15 -29.01
C LYS A 72 -18.13 -4.58 -29.01
N GLN A 73 -18.27 -5.28 -30.14
CA GLN A 73 -17.90 -6.69 -30.31
C GLN A 73 -16.38 -6.92 -30.22
N ASP A 74 -15.58 -5.90 -30.53
CA ASP A 74 -14.12 -5.91 -30.49
C ASP A 74 -13.54 -5.69 -29.10
N ILE A 75 -14.34 -5.16 -28.17
CA ILE A 75 -13.91 -4.87 -26.80
C ILE A 75 -14.60 -5.85 -25.85
N LEU A 76 -13.86 -6.85 -25.42
CA LEU A 76 -14.34 -7.87 -24.50
C LEU A 76 -13.92 -7.55 -23.06
N ILE A 77 -14.83 -7.79 -22.12
CA ILE A 77 -14.57 -7.69 -20.67
C ILE A 77 -14.99 -8.99 -19.97
N ASP A 78 -14.40 -9.27 -18.82
CA ASP A 78 -14.87 -10.39 -17.99
C ASP A 78 -16.32 -10.13 -17.57
N ARG A 79 -17.15 -11.17 -17.62
CA ARG A 79 -18.56 -11.13 -17.21
C ARG A 79 -18.78 -10.76 -15.74
N PHE A 80 -17.76 -10.88 -14.89
CA PHE A 80 -17.74 -10.43 -13.49
C PHE A 80 -16.91 -9.14 -13.29
N ASP A 81 -16.46 -8.50 -14.37
CA ASP A 81 -15.79 -7.22 -14.29
C ASP A 81 -16.73 -6.14 -13.75
N GLY A 82 -16.29 -5.36 -12.77
CA GLY A 82 -17.11 -4.31 -12.15
C GLY A 82 -17.60 -3.24 -13.13
N ARG A 83 -16.95 -3.07 -14.28
CA ARG A 83 -17.40 -2.16 -15.34
C ARG A 83 -18.74 -2.58 -15.95
N ALA A 84 -19.06 -3.88 -15.92
CA ALA A 84 -20.35 -4.40 -16.38
C ALA A 84 -21.54 -3.92 -15.53
N LEU A 85 -21.28 -3.41 -14.32
CA LEU A 85 -22.31 -2.85 -13.43
C LEU A 85 -22.63 -1.38 -13.71
N LEU A 86 -21.94 -0.74 -14.66
CA LEU A 86 -22.15 0.66 -14.99
C LEU A 86 -23.23 0.79 -16.07
N ASP A 87 -24.39 1.33 -15.70
CA ASP A 87 -25.49 1.60 -16.65
C ASP A 87 -25.11 2.65 -17.71
N PHE A 88 -24.24 3.59 -17.34
CA PHE A 88 -23.80 4.68 -18.19
C PHE A 88 -22.33 4.99 -17.93
N ILE A 89 -21.51 4.84 -18.96
CA ILE A 89 -20.13 5.32 -18.95
C ILE A 89 -20.17 6.69 -19.61
N ARG A 90 -19.84 7.74 -18.83
CA ARG A 90 -19.62 9.07 -19.40
C ARG A 90 -18.53 8.94 -20.45
N ASP A 91 -18.86 9.29 -21.69
CA ASP A 91 -17.83 9.54 -22.70
C ASP A 91 -16.85 10.53 -22.07
N SER A 92 -15.56 10.20 -22.16
CA SER A 92 -14.49 11.12 -21.80
C SER A 92 -14.60 12.29 -22.76
N SER A 93 -15.45 13.25 -22.41
CA SER A 93 -15.57 14.49 -23.14
C SER A 93 -14.15 15.05 -23.22
N PRO A 94 -13.67 15.49 -24.39
CA PRO A 94 -12.39 16.21 -24.45
C PRO A 94 -12.40 17.47 -23.56
N ARG A 95 -13.57 17.90 -23.07
CA ARG A 95 -13.70 18.94 -22.04
C ARG A 95 -13.42 18.49 -20.60
N SER A 96 -13.44 17.19 -20.31
CA SER A 96 -13.02 16.66 -19.00
C SER A 96 -11.50 16.69 -18.81
N PHE A 97 -10.75 16.85 -19.91
CA PHE A 97 -9.34 17.21 -19.93
C PHE A 97 -9.10 18.68 -20.26
N GLN A 98 -10.12 19.56 -20.18
CA GLN A 98 -9.77 20.90 -19.79
C GLN A 98 -9.19 20.73 -18.41
N THR A 99 -7.86 20.88 -18.30
CA THR A 99 -7.22 21.22 -17.04
C THR A 99 -8.12 22.26 -16.42
N GLN A 100 -8.97 21.84 -15.49
CA GLN A 100 -9.69 22.77 -14.66
C GLN A 100 -8.56 23.59 -14.06
N GLU A 101 -8.53 24.89 -14.33
CA GLU A 101 -7.48 25.74 -13.76
C GLU A 101 -7.53 25.49 -12.27
N LYS A 102 -6.50 24.79 -11.78
CA LYS A 102 -6.43 24.40 -10.39
C LYS A 102 -6.36 25.69 -9.61
N SER A 103 -7.11 25.77 -8.52
CA SER A 103 -6.86 26.88 -7.61
C SER A 103 -5.41 26.79 -7.11
N GLU A 104 -4.86 27.92 -6.66
CA GLU A 104 -3.53 27.95 -6.03
C GLU A 104 -3.45 26.91 -4.88
N GLU A 105 -4.53 26.75 -4.12
CA GLU A 105 -4.65 25.75 -3.06
C GLU A 105 -4.59 24.29 -3.58
N GLU A 106 -5.21 24.02 -4.74
CA GLU A 106 -5.17 22.69 -5.36
C GLU A 106 -3.79 22.37 -5.94
N GLU A 107 -3.10 23.36 -6.51
CA GLU A 107 -1.72 23.22 -6.99
C GLU A 107 -0.75 22.97 -5.83
N GLU A 108 -0.85 23.74 -4.74
CA GLU A 108 -0.07 23.51 -3.51
C GLU A 108 -0.31 22.11 -2.92
N LEU A 109 -1.57 21.65 -2.90
CA LEU A 109 -1.92 20.33 -2.41
C LEU A 109 -1.33 19.22 -3.29
N GLU A 110 -1.40 19.39 -4.61
CA GLU A 110 -0.80 18.44 -5.55
C GLU A 110 0.71 18.38 -5.41
N ASP A 111 1.38 19.52 -5.24
CA ASP A 111 2.82 19.58 -5.00
C ASP A 111 3.20 18.89 -3.69
N PHE A 112 2.42 19.09 -2.63
CA PHE A 112 2.61 18.40 -1.36
C PHE A 112 2.44 16.88 -1.51
N VAL A 113 1.38 16.44 -2.19
CA VAL A 113 1.10 15.02 -2.43
C VAL A 113 2.17 14.39 -3.33
N ASN A 114 2.61 15.12 -4.36
CA ASN A 114 3.70 14.68 -5.23
C ASN A 114 5.01 14.55 -4.47
N PHE A 115 5.32 15.50 -3.60
CA PHE A 115 6.49 15.40 -2.73
C PHE A 115 6.42 14.15 -1.85
N GLU A 116 5.30 13.89 -1.16
CA GLU A 116 5.16 12.68 -0.34
C GLU A 116 5.21 11.39 -1.18
N ARG A 117 4.63 11.40 -2.40
CA ARG A 117 4.69 10.27 -3.34
C ARG A 117 6.13 9.88 -3.68
N TYR A 118 7.01 10.85 -3.89
CA TYR A 118 8.41 10.62 -4.25
C TYR A 118 9.38 10.69 -3.07
N ARG A 119 8.89 10.96 -1.85
CA ARG A 119 9.73 11.21 -0.68
C ARG A 119 10.72 10.10 -0.40
N ASP A 120 10.28 8.85 -0.49
CA ASP A 120 11.14 7.71 -0.20
C ASP A 120 12.16 7.47 -1.32
N LEU A 121 11.77 7.67 -2.59
CA LEU A 121 12.70 7.66 -3.73
C LEU A 121 13.79 8.73 -3.56
N ILE A 122 13.44 9.95 -3.15
CA ILE A 122 14.39 11.03 -2.88
C ILE A 122 15.34 10.66 -1.72
N LYS A 123 14.82 10.10 -0.63
CA LYS A 123 15.64 9.62 0.51
C LYS A 123 16.59 8.50 0.07
N HIS A 124 16.13 7.56 -0.74
CA HIS A 124 16.96 6.45 -1.24
C HIS A 124 18.07 6.96 -2.16
N ARG A 125 17.76 7.89 -3.08
CA ARG A 125 18.77 8.53 -3.93
C ARG A 125 19.83 9.28 -3.13
N ARG A 126 19.44 10.01 -2.07
CA ARG A 126 20.40 10.70 -1.16
C ARG A 126 21.31 9.73 -0.40
N ARG A 127 20.88 8.49 -0.18
CA ARG A 127 21.69 7.43 0.45
C ARG A 127 22.63 6.72 -0.54
N GLY A 128 22.65 7.13 -1.80
CA GLY A 128 23.49 6.52 -2.85
C GLY A 128 22.94 5.20 -3.39
N CYS A 129 21.72 4.80 -3.03
CA CYS A 129 21.05 3.65 -3.63
C CYS A 129 20.56 4.03 -5.03
N ARG A 130 21.03 3.32 -6.04
CA ARG A 130 20.52 3.39 -7.42
C ARG A 130 19.50 2.27 -7.59
N PHE A 131 18.36 2.58 -8.20
CA PHE A 131 17.39 1.58 -8.67
C PHE A 131 17.74 1.18 -10.10
#